data_AF-A0A229T4M2-F1
#
_entry.id   AF-A0A229T4M2-F1
#
_cell.length_a   1.000
_cell.length_b   1.000
_cell.length_c   1.000
_cell.angle_alpha   90.00
_cell.angle_beta   90.00
_cell.angle_gamma   90.00
#
_symmetry.space_group_name_H-M   'P 1'
#
loop_
_entity.id
_entity.type
_entity.pdbx_description
1 polymer ?
#
loop_
_entity_poly.entity_id
_entity_poly.type
_entity_poly.pdbx_seq_one_letter_code
_entity_poly.pdbx_strand_id
1 'polypeptide(L)'
;MAIVDMEWRAPRKVATLSDNAAKARYGVAYLRSLCSQAGVGFGETDPDEDVAAVDGEVKFFEANVRFQIKCTSKFKISGKSASWVIEPEWREKWNRSQVPVYLILVIIDPELRADWLTHHEQGTLHRSAAFWTRVDKLDQHGSISVPKSNRLTVETFSTWHRELMACFAPPAREGIIA
;
A
#
# COMPACT_ATOMS: atom_id res chain seq x y z
N MET A 1 -37.45 50.41 -7.13
CA MET A 1 -36.96 49.29 -6.31
C MET A 1 -37.02 48.06 -7.20
N ALA A 2 -35.88 47.64 -7.77
CA ALA A 2 -35.80 46.50 -8.69
C ALA A 2 -35.03 45.38 -8.00
N ILE A 3 -35.69 44.23 -7.81
CA ILE A 3 -35.07 43.00 -7.34
C ILE A 3 -34.27 42.47 -8.53
N VAL A 4 -32.95 42.42 -8.37
CA VAL A 4 -32.06 41.82 -9.37
C VAL A 4 -32.20 40.31 -9.23
N ASP A 5 -32.68 39.65 -10.27
CA ASP A 5 -32.69 38.19 -10.40
C ASP A 5 -31.26 37.66 -10.20
N MET A 6 -31.00 37.13 -9.00
CA MET A 6 -29.82 36.31 -8.75
C MET A 6 -30.10 34.95 -9.39
N GLU A 7 -29.66 34.77 -10.64
CA GLU A 7 -29.55 33.46 -11.25
C GLU A 7 -28.72 32.53 -10.34
N TRP A 8 -29.39 31.61 -9.64
CA TRP A 8 -28.74 30.50 -8.98
C TRP A 8 -28.07 29.62 -10.04
N ARG A 9 -26.77 29.83 -10.26
CA ARG A 9 -25.95 28.91 -11.04
C ARG A 9 -25.64 27.70 -10.17
N ALA A 10 -26.21 26.55 -10.50
CA ALA A 10 -25.81 25.28 -9.92
C ALA A 10 -24.26 25.16 -9.99
N PRO A 11 -23.58 24.78 -8.90
CA PRO A 11 -22.13 24.71 -8.88
C PRO A 11 -21.65 23.80 -10.01
N ARG A 12 -20.70 24.28 -10.81
CA ARG A 12 -20.09 23.48 -11.88
C ARG A 12 -19.53 22.20 -11.25
N LYS A 13 -19.97 21.04 -11.74
CA LYS A 13 -19.39 19.75 -11.34
C LYS A 13 -17.91 19.79 -11.66
N VAL A 14 -17.07 19.78 -10.62
CA VAL A 14 -15.63 19.63 -10.77
C VAL A 14 -15.37 18.24 -11.37
N ALA A 15 -14.53 18.18 -12.41
CA ALA A 15 -14.10 16.90 -12.95
C ALA A 15 -13.27 16.17 -11.88
N THR A 16 -13.63 14.92 -11.58
CA THR A 16 -12.96 14.13 -10.56
C THR A 16 -12.57 12.75 -11.11
N LEU A 17 -11.61 12.12 -10.44
CA LEU A 17 -11.22 10.74 -10.74
C LEU A 17 -12.39 9.76 -10.56
N SER A 18 -12.37 8.67 -11.33
CA SER A 18 -13.24 7.51 -11.08
C SER A 18 -13.00 6.94 -9.67
N ASP A 19 -13.95 6.18 -9.13
CA ASP A 19 -13.82 5.60 -7.79
C ASP A 19 -12.61 4.68 -7.65
N ASN A 20 -12.31 3.89 -8.69
CA ASN A 20 -11.14 3.03 -8.67
C ASN A 20 -9.84 3.83 -8.66
N ALA A 21 -9.74 4.89 -9.48
CA ALA A 21 -8.56 5.75 -9.49
C ALA A 21 -8.41 6.52 -8.17
N ALA A 22 -9.52 6.98 -7.57
CA ALA A 22 -9.50 7.61 -6.25
C ALA A 22 -9.06 6.64 -5.14
N LYS A 23 -9.53 5.38 -5.16
CA LYS A 23 -9.06 4.34 -4.22
C LYS A 23 -7.57 4.07 -4.38
N ALA A 24 -7.08 3.95 -5.62
CA ALA A 24 -5.67 3.76 -5.88
C ALA A 24 -4.83 4.89 -5.27
N ARG A 25 -5.19 6.15 -5.53
CA ARG A 25 -4.53 7.33 -4.93
C ARG A 25 -4.63 7.36 -3.40
N TYR A 26 -5.78 6.99 -2.84
CA TYR A 26 -5.95 6.89 -1.39
C TYR A 26 -5.02 5.86 -0.76
N GLY A 27 -4.88 4.68 -1.36
CA GLY A 27 -3.98 3.64 -0.89
C GLY A 27 -2.54 4.13 -0.81
N VAL A 28 -2.04 4.74 -1.88
CA VAL A 28 -0.70 5.36 -1.91
C VAL A 28 -0.56 6.43 -0.84
N ALA A 29 -1.52 7.34 -0.72
CA ALA A 29 -1.50 8.42 0.27
C ALA A 29 -1.48 7.88 1.72
N TYR A 30 -2.20 6.79 2.00
CA TYR A 30 -2.19 6.12 3.31
C TYR A 30 -0.79 5.57 3.65
N LEU A 31 -0.11 4.93 2.70
CA LEU A 31 1.26 4.45 2.95
C LEU A 31 2.24 5.61 3.11
N ARG A 32 2.09 6.66 2.30
CA ARG A 32 2.94 7.87 2.38
C ARG A 32 2.81 8.56 3.73
N SER A 33 1.63 8.60 4.35
CA SER A 33 1.47 9.17 5.69
C SER A 33 2.19 8.35 6.76
N LEU A 34 2.15 7.02 6.68
CA LEU A 34 2.93 6.16 7.57
C LEU A 34 4.43 6.34 7.37
N CYS A 35 4.91 6.43 6.13
CA CYS A 35 6.32 6.69 5.85
C CYS A 35 6.75 8.05 6.43
N SER A 36 5.90 9.06 6.29
CA SER A 36 6.13 10.40 6.86
C SER A 36 6.19 10.37 8.39
N GLN A 37 5.28 9.62 9.04
CA GLN A 37 5.29 9.43 10.49
C GLN A 37 6.54 8.70 10.97
N ALA A 38 7.01 7.70 10.23
CA ALA A 38 8.20 6.92 10.55
C ALA A 38 9.52 7.62 10.17
N GLY A 39 9.48 8.71 9.41
CA GLY A 39 10.67 9.39 8.92
C GLY A 39 11.48 8.60 7.88
N VAL A 40 10.84 7.67 7.15
CA VAL A 40 11.48 6.89 6.09
C VAL A 40 11.16 7.46 4.70
N GLY A 41 12.06 7.26 3.74
CA GLY A 41 11.84 7.77 2.39
C GLY A 41 10.75 6.99 1.64
N PHE A 42 10.13 7.65 0.66
CA PHE A 42 9.04 7.10 -0.14
C PHE A 42 9.26 7.46 -1.62
N GLY A 43 9.05 6.50 -2.52
CA GLY A 43 9.00 6.72 -3.98
C GLY A 43 7.80 6.03 -4.59
N GLU A 44 7.03 6.73 -5.42
CA GLU A 44 5.96 6.14 -6.25
C GLU A 44 6.55 5.81 -7.62
N THR A 45 6.19 4.67 -8.20
CA THR A 45 6.45 4.38 -9.61
C THR A 45 5.43 5.16 -10.43
N ASP A 46 5.87 5.87 -11.47
CA ASP A 46 4.94 6.59 -12.34
C ASP A 46 4.03 5.61 -13.09
N PRO A 47 2.79 6.01 -13.42
CA PRO A 47 1.89 5.19 -14.22
C PRO A 47 2.56 4.73 -15.52
N ASP A 48 2.33 3.49 -15.90
CA ASP A 48 2.89 2.83 -17.10
C ASP A 48 4.42 2.59 -17.06
N GLU A 49 5.10 2.91 -15.95
CA GLU A 49 6.53 2.61 -15.74
C GLU A 49 6.77 1.38 -14.83
N ASP A 50 5.72 0.63 -14.49
CA ASP A 50 5.74 -0.52 -13.57
C ASP A 50 6.28 -1.80 -14.21
N VAL A 51 7.47 -1.72 -14.82
CA VAL A 51 8.19 -2.86 -15.41
C VAL A 51 8.35 -4.02 -14.41
N ALA A 52 8.55 -3.69 -13.13
CA ALA A 52 8.68 -4.64 -12.02
C ALA A 52 7.34 -5.05 -11.37
N ALA A 53 6.20 -4.59 -11.90
CA ALA A 53 4.85 -4.78 -11.34
C ALA A 53 4.75 -4.34 -9.87
N VAL A 54 5.29 -3.17 -9.55
CA VAL A 54 5.27 -2.57 -8.21
C VAL A 54 4.86 -1.10 -8.30
N ASP A 55 4.08 -0.63 -7.33
CA ASP A 55 3.59 0.75 -7.27
C ASP A 55 4.63 1.72 -6.66
N GLY A 56 5.70 1.20 -6.05
CA GLY A 56 6.77 2.05 -5.55
C GLY A 56 7.73 1.38 -4.56
N GLU A 57 8.42 2.23 -3.80
CA GLU A 57 9.49 1.84 -2.89
C GLU A 57 9.43 2.59 -1.54
N VAL A 58 9.76 1.88 -0.46
CA VAL A 58 10.14 2.49 0.82
C VAL A 58 11.67 2.51 0.89
N LYS A 59 12.23 3.69 1.15
CA LYS A 59 13.67 3.96 1.04
C LYS A 59 14.31 3.99 2.42
N PHE A 60 15.22 3.04 2.66
CA PHE A 60 16.14 3.08 3.79
C PHE A 60 17.50 3.58 3.32
N PHE A 61 18.43 3.76 4.26
CA PHE A 61 19.77 4.25 3.93
C PHE A 61 20.56 3.24 3.08
N GLU A 62 20.46 1.95 3.42
CA GLU A 62 21.26 0.88 2.82
C GLU A 62 20.70 0.44 1.46
N ALA A 63 19.38 0.31 1.36
CA ALA A 63 18.67 -0.07 0.14
C ALA A 63 17.15 0.18 0.28
N ASN A 64 16.41 -0.06 -0.78
CA ASN A 64 14.96 0.11 -0.80
C ASN A 64 14.26 -1.26 -0.71
N VAL A 65 13.09 -1.29 -0.08
CA VAL A 65 12.11 -2.37 -0.27
C VAL A 65 11.05 -1.91 -1.25
N ARG A 66 10.48 -2.85 -2.01
CA ARG A 66 9.45 -2.57 -3.01
C ARG A 66 8.07 -2.91 -2.49
N PHE A 67 7.05 -2.25 -3.02
CA PHE A 67 5.66 -2.58 -2.68
C PHE A 67 4.72 -2.55 -3.88
N GLN A 68 3.73 -3.44 -3.85
CA GLN A 68 2.47 -3.29 -4.60
C GLN A 68 1.38 -2.96 -3.59
N ILE A 69 0.58 -1.94 -3.84
CA ILE A 69 -0.56 -1.55 -3.03
C ILE A 69 -1.87 -1.81 -3.75
N LYS A 70 -2.81 -2.46 -3.06
CA LYS A 70 -4.21 -2.59 -3.51
C LYS A 70 -5.09 -1.94 -2.47
N CYS A 71 -5.96 -1.05 -2.93
CA CYS A 71 -6.93 -0.36 -2.08
C CYS A 71 -8.35 -0.80 -2.45
N THR A 72 -9.12 -1.24 -1.46
CA THR A 72 -10.41 -1.89 -1.71
C THR A 72 -11.40 -1.69 -0.57
N SER A 73 -12.69 -1.70 -0.91
CA SER A 73 -13.80 -1.79 0.04
C SER A 73 -14.47 -3.17 0.05
N LYS A 74 -13.93 -4.14 -0.72
CA LYS A 74 -14.51 -5.49 -0.85
C LYS A 74 -14.30 -6.36 0.39
N PHE A 75 -13.36 -6.00 1.25
CA PHE A 75 -13.07 -6.72 2.49
C PHE A 75 -13.45 -5.87 3.69
N LYS A 76 -13.65 -6.54 4.83
CA LYS A 76 -13.80 -5.86 6.14
C LYS A 76 -12.47 -5.79 6.87
N ILE A 77 -12.29 -4.78 7.71
CA ILE A 77 -11.09 -4.65 8.55
C ILE A 77 -11.01 -5.79 9.57
N SER A 78 -12.15 -6.22 10.12
CA SER A 78 -12.24 -7.36 11.02
C SER A 78 -12.07 -8.71 10.30
N GLY A 79 -11.74 -9.77 11.04
CA GLY A 79 -11.55 -11.14 10.52
C GLY A 79 -10.08 -11.59 10.54
N LYS A 80 -9.79 -12.73 9.91
CA LYS A 80 -8.47 -13.39 9.99
C LYS A 80 -7.51 -13.03 8.85
N SER A 81 -7.99 -13.03 7.62
CA SER A 81 -7.19 -12.76 6.42
C SER A 81 -8.04 -12.21 5.29
N ALA A 82 -7.38 -11.78 4.21
CA ALA A 82 -7.99 -11.51 2.91
C ALA A 82 -7.17 -12.23 1.83
N SER A 83 -7.84 -12.96 0.94
CA SER A 83 -7.18 -13.63 -0.18
C SER A 83 -7.24 -12.76 -1.42
N TRP A 84 -6.10 -12.54 -2.06
CA TRP A 84 -5.97 -11.76 -3.29
C TRP A 84 -5.43 -12.63 -4.42
N VAL A 85 -6.16 -12.69 -5.53
CA VAL A 85 -5.68 -13.37 -6.74
C VAL A 85 -4.67 -12.44 -7.42
N ILE A 86 -3.50 -12.98 -7.73
CA ILE A 86 -2.44 -12.25 -8.44
C ILE A 86 -2.21 -12.85 -9.81
N GLU A 87 -1.83 -12.00 -10.75
CA GLU A 87 -1.46 -12.42 -12.10
C GLU A 87 -0.14 -13.21 -12.06
N PRO A 88 -0.01 -14.31 -12.83
CA PRO A 88 1.23 -15.09 -12.89
C PRO A 88 2.46 -14.25 -13.24
N GLU A 89 2.30 -13.26 -14.13
CA GLU A 89 3.41 -12.39 -14.54
C GLU A 89 3.95 -11.54 -13.39
N TRP A 90 3.09 -10.99 -12.53
CA TRP A 90 3.53 -10.20 -11.37
C TRP A 90 4.33 -11.08 -10.40
N ARG A 91 3.87 -12.31 -10.19
CA ARG A 91 4.57 -13.30 -9.36
C ARG A 91 5.99 -13.56 -9.85
N GLU A 92 6.14 -13.77 -11.16
CA GLU A 92 7.44 -14.02 -11.78
C GLU A 92 8.38 -12.83 -11.58
N LYS A 93 7.87 -11.61 -11.81
CA LYS A 93 8.63 -10.37 -11.58
C LYS A 93 9.06 -10.21 -10.13
N TRP A 94 8.18 -10.47 -9.17
CA TRP A 94 8.48 -10.34 -7.74
C TRP A 94 9.50 -11.38 -7.27
N ASN A 95 9.38 -12.64 -7.73
CA ASN A 95 10.33 -13.70 -7.39
C ASN A 95 11.74 -13.46 -7.96
N ARG A 96 11.88 -12.62 -8.99
CA ARG A 96 13.20 -12.19 -9.52
C ARG A 96 13.84 -11.07 -8.69
N SER A 97 13.08 -10.42 -7.82
CA SER A 97 13.57 -9.31 -6.99
C SER A 97 14.62 -9.80 -6.00
N GLN A 98 15.74 -9.08 -5.91
CA GLN A 98 16.80 -9.36 -4.93
C GLN A 98 16.57 -8.65 -3.59
N VAL A 99 15.59 -7.75 -3.54
CA VAL A 99 15.12 -7.06 -2.33
C VAL A 99 13.70 -7.50 -2.00
N PRO A 100 13.27 -7.42 -0.73
CA PRO A 100 11.90 -7.75 -0.35
C PRO A 100 10.87 -6.97 -1.18
N VAL A 101 9.82 -7.67 -1.59
CA VAL A 101 8.62 -7.09 -2.21
C VAL A 101 7.45 -7.37 -1.30
N TYR A 102 6.65 -6.35 -0.98
CA TYR A 102 5.48 -6.47 -0.12
C TYR A 102 4.19 -6.16 -0.88
N LEU A 103 3.18 -7.03 -0.74
CA LEU A 103 1.82 -6.69 -1.11
C LEU A 103 1.13 -6.03 0.08
N ILE A 104 0.67 -4.80 -0.10
CA ILE A 104 -0.06 -4.02 0.89
C ILE A 104 -1.52 -3.97 0.48
N LEU A 105 -2.41 -4.39 1.37
CA LEU A 105 -3.85 -4.32 1.18
C LEU A 105 -4.42 -3.24 2.10
N VAL A 106 -4.78 -2.11 1.51
CA VAL A 106 -5.53 -1.05 2.20
C VAL A 106 -7.01 -1.35 2.10
N ILE A 107 -7.63 -1.68 3.23
CA ILE A 107 -9.06 -1.91 3.34
C ILE A 107 -9.71 -0.61 3.81
N ILE A 108 -10.58 -0.04 2.97
CA ILE A 108 -11.46 1.07 3.34
C ILE A 108 -12.81 0.48 3.74
N ASP A 109 -13.25 0.73 4.98
CA ASP A 109 -14.49 0.13 5.48
C ASP A 109 -15.78 0.73 4.86
N PRO A 110 -15.90 2.07 4.71
CA PRO A 110 -17.02 2.65 3.96
C PRO A 110 -16.85 2.58 2.45
N GLU A 111 -17.93 2.29 1.73
CA GLU A 111 -17.93 2.25 0.27
C GLU A 111 -17.91 3.66 -0.35
N LEU A 112 -18.65 4.59 0.26
CA LEU A 112 -18.79 5.96 -0.23
C LEU A 112 -17.51 6.76 0.03
N ARG A 113 -17.01 7.42 -1.03
CA ARG A 113 -15.78 8.24 -1.00
C ARG A 113 -15.81 9.33 0.06
N ALA A 114 -16.98 9.96 0.26
CA ALA A 114 -17.17 11.03 1.23
C ALA A 114 -16.86 10.61 2.68
N ASP A 115 -16.94 9.30 2.96
CA ASP A 115 -16.80 8.77 4.31
C ASP A 115 -15.39 8.18 4.57
N TRP A 116 -14.47 8.22 3.61
CA TRP A 116 -13.13 7.63 3.79
C TRP A 116 -12.30 8.36 4.85
N LEU A 117 -12.57 9.65 5.03
CA LEU A 117 -11.96 10.52 6.03
C LEU A 117 -13.06 11.16 6.86
N THR A 118 -12.86 11.23 8.17
CA THR A 118 -13.72 12.01 9.07
C THR A 118 -12.88 13.05 9.76
N HIS A 119 -13.31 14.31 9.71
CA HIS A 119 -12.62 15.42 10.33
C HIS A 119 -13.28 15.73 11.68
N HIS A 120 -12.46 15.77 12.72
CA HIS A 120 -12.83 16.14 14.08
C HIS A 120 -11.93 17.30 14.52
N GLU A 121 -12.29 17.97 15.62
CA GLU A 121 -11.51 19.10 16.15
C GLU A 121 -10.06 18.71 16.48
N GLN A 122 -9.83 17.45 16.86
CA GLN A 122 -8.51 16.93 17.26
C GLN A 122 -7.73 16.29 16.11
N GLY A 123 -8.30 16.24 14.90
CA GLY A 123 -7.58 15.71 13.74
C GLY A 123 -8.47 14.98 12.73
N THR A 124 -7.82 14.17 11.90
CA THR A 124 -8.47 13.44 10.82
C THR A 124 -8.40 11.94 11.07
N LEU A 125 -9.56 11.29 11.08
CA LEU A 125 -9.67 9.84 11.17
C LEU A 125 -9.76 9.24 9.76
N HIS A 126 -8.83 8.35 9.44
CA HIS A 126 -8.92 7.51 8.25
C HIS A 126 -9.75 6.28 8.57
N ARG A 127 -10.88 6.09 7.88
CA ARG A 127 -11.77 4.91 8.06
C ARG A 127 -11.26 3.69 7.31
N SER A 128 -9.99 3.39 7.50
CA SER A 128 -9.27 2.34 6.78
C SER A 128 -8.20 1.67 7.64
N ALA A 129 -7.79 0.48 7.22
CA ALA A 129 -6.66 -0.25 7.78
C ALA A 129 -5.85 -0.88 6.67
N ALA A 130 -4.52 -0.85 6.78
CA ALA A 130 -3.65 -1.53 5.86
C ALA A 130 -3.06 -2.80 6.48
N PHE A 131 -2.92 -3.84 5.68
CA PHE A 131 -2.31 -5.12 6.04
C PHE A 131 -1.29 -5.51 4.99
N TRP A 132 -0.35 -6.40 5.32
CA TRP A 132 0.74 -6.70 4.41
C TRP A 132 1.20 -8.15 4.46
N THR A 133 1.83 -8.58 3.38
CA THR A 133 2.55 -9.86 3.30
C THR A 133 3.72 -9.75 2.32
N ARG A 134 4.75 -10.56 2.52
CA ARG A 134 5.94 -10.62 1.65
C ARG A 134 5.66 -11.51 0.44
N VAL A 135 6.10 -11.08 -0.75
CA VAL A 135 5.69 -11.66 -2.04
C VAL A 135 6.83 -11.94 -3.02
N ASP A 136 8.09 -11.70 -2.63
CA ASP A 136 9.28 -12.04 -3.43
C ASP A 136 9.75 -13.51 -3.29
N LYS A 137 9.04 -14.32 -2.50
CA LYS A 137 9.37 -15.73 -2.25
C LYS A 137 8.13 -16.61 -2.30
N LEU A 138 7.34 -16.46 -3.36
CA LEU A 138 6.09 -17.19 -3.50
C LEU A 138 6.23 -18.44 -4.38
N ASP A 139 5.51 -19.50 -4.02
CA ASP A 139 5.31 -20.67 -4.88
C ASP A 139 4.61 -20.29 -6.19
N GLN A 140 4.74 -21.08 -7.26
CA GLN A 140 4.34 -20.65 -8.61
C GLN A 140 2.81 -20.49 -8.84
N HIS A 141 1.95 -20.87 -7.90
CA HIS A 141 0.49 -20.90 -8.11
C HIS A 141 -0.30 -20.34 -6.92
N GLY A 142 -1.56 -19.95 -7.19
CA GLY A 142 -2.57 -19.69 -6.16
C GLY A 142 -2.83 -18.22 -5.82
N SER A 143 -3.72 -18.02 -4.86
CA SER A 143 -3.99 -16.71 -4.26
C SER A 143 -3.00 -16.41 -3.14
N ILE A 144 -2.72 -15.12 -2.93
CA ILE A 144 -1.95 -14.66 -1.78
C ILE A 144 -2.90 -14.44 -0.62
N SER A 145 -2.63 -15.05 0.53
CA SER A 145 -3.28 -14.71 1.79
C SER A 145 -2.57 -13.52 2.42
N VAL A 146 -3.31 -12.46 2.73
CA VAL A 146 -2.85 -11.31 3.52
C VAL A 146 -3.42 -11.45 4.94
N PRO A 147 -2.61 -11.89 5.93
CA PRO A 147 -3.08 -12.06 7.30
C PRO A 147 -3.41 -10.71 7.93
N LYS A 148 -4.54 -10.60 8.64
CA LYS A 148 -4.91 -9.35 9.33
C LYS A 148 -4.13 -9.13 10.63
N SER A 149 -3.46 -10.18 11.11
CA SER A 149 -2.42 -10.04 12.15
C SER A 149 -1.23 -9.20 11.68
N ASN A 150 -0.97 -9.16 10.37
CA ASN A 150 0.09 -8.34 9.78
C ASN A 150 -0.46 -6.93 9.51
N ARG A 151 -0.87 -6.25 10.58
CA ARG A 151 -1.31 -4.85 10.50
C ARG A 151 -0.11 -3.99 10.10
N LEU A 152 -0.30 -3.15 9.09
CA LEU A 152 0.70 -2.17 8.69
C LEU A 152 0.61 -0.96 9.63
N THR A 153 1.71 -0.72 10.34
CA THR A 153 1.95 0.40 11.28
C THR A 153 3.38 0.91 11.09
N VAL A 154 3.77 1.97 11.80
CA VAL A 154 5.14 2.50 11.71
C VAL A 154 6.20 1.49 12.16
N GLU A 155 5.87 0.62 13.12
CA GLU A 155 6.77 -0.45 13.60
C GLU A 155 7.06 -1.49 12.51
N THR A 156 6.20 -1.59 11.50
CA THR A 156 6.40 -2.51 10.37
C THR A 156 7.67 -2.17 9.60
N PHE A 157 8.06 -0.89 9.49
CA PHE A 157 9.25 -0.50 8.75
C PHE A 157 10.54 -1.02 9.37
N SER A 158 10.61 -1.16 10.70
CA SER A 158 11.73 -1.82 11.39
C SER A 158 11.83 -3.31 11.04
N THR A 159 10.68 -3.97 10.86
CA THR A 159 10.64 -5.37 10.39
C THR A 159 11.12 -5.46 8.95
N TRP A 160 10.63 -4.61 8.06
CA TRP A 160 11.05 -4.58 6.66
C TRP A 160 12.52 -4.26 6.48
N HIS A 161 13.06 -3.31 7.27
CA HIS A 161 14.49 -3.01 7.28
C HIS A 161 15.32 -4.22 7.69
N ARG A 162 14.93 -4.93 8.75
CA ARG A 162 15.63 -6.16 9.18
C ARG A 162 15.60 -7.24 8.10
N GLU A 163 14.45 -7.44 7.46
CA GLU A 163 14.28 -8.38 6.36
C GLU A 163 15.09 -8.01 5.12
N LEU A 164 15.25 -6.71 4.85
CA LEU A 164 16.13 -6.19 3.81
C LEU A 164 17.60 -6.45 4.13
N MET A 165 18.05 -6.13 5.35
CA MET A 165 19.44 -6.36 5.76
C MET A 165 19.81 -7.85 5.71
N ALA A 166 18.86 -8.74 6.00
CA ALA A 166 19.06 -10.19 5.87
C ALA A 166 19.34 -10.64 4.42
N CYS A 167 18.91 -9.89 3.40
CA CYS A 167 19.26 -10.18 2.00
C CYS A 167 20.73 -9.90 1.67
N PHE A 168 21.41 -9.07 2.46
CA PHE A 168 22.82 -8.70 2.26
C PHE A 168 23.75 -9.34 3.29
N ALA A 169 23.22 -10.12 4.23
CA ALA A 169 24.03 -10.83 5.20
C ALA A 169 24.86 -11.92 4.49
N PRO A 170 26.15 -12.08 4.82
CA PRO A 170 26.94 -13.18 4.29
C PRO A 170 26.30 -14.52 4.68
N PRO A 171 26.42 -15.56 3.85
CA PRO A 171 26.00 -16.91 4.23
C PRO A 171 26.63 -17.28 5.57
N ALA A 172 25.85 -17.92 6.45
CA ALA A 172 26.42 -18.48 7.66
C ALA A 172 27.60 -19.37 7.26
N ARG A 173 28.79 -19.12 7.82
CA ARG A 173 29.95 -19.98 7.58
C ARG A 173 29.58 -21.36 8.10
N GLU A 174 29.28 -22.30 7.19
CA GLU A 174 29.25 -23.71 7.55
C GLU A 174 30.62 -24.03 8.15
N GLY A 175 30.61 -24.44 9.43
CA GLY A 175 31.82 -24.77 10.14
C GLY A 175 32.58 -25.81 9.34
N ILE A 176 33.79 -25.47 8.93
CA ILE A 176 34.77 -26.45 8.50
C ILE A 176 35.01 -27.32 9.73
N ILE A 177 34.38 -28.49 9.76
CA ILE A 177 34.72 -29.53 10.71
C ILE A 177 36.09 -30.03 10.26
N ALA A 178 37.13 -29.59 10.96
CA ALA A 178 38.49 -30.09 10.80
C ALA A 178 38.60 -31.53 11.29
#